data_AF-A0AAE0JSU6-F1
#
_entry.id   AF-A0AAE0JSU6-F1
#
_cell.length_a   1.000
_cell.length_b   1.000
_cell.length_c   1.000
_cell.angle_alpha   90.00
_cell.angle_beta   90.00
_cell.angle_gamma   90.00
#
_symmetry.space_group_name_H-M   'P 1'
#
loop_
_entity.id
_entity.type
_entity.pdbx_description
1 polymer ?
#
loop_
_entity_poly.entity_id
_entity_poly.type
_entity_poly.pdbx_seq_one_letter_code
_entity_poly.pdbx_strand_id
1 'polypeptide(L)'
;MSDQAERQRLADEKWKARQARHITFEQRRRRNIRDGFERLSAIVPGAEGKAQCESVVLKHTVDFIHEQLKEREALIRELEARGETVDPALKTGYLEGPRSLAVLEIDEIPGYQEAGPSGQAALETGETGETGEIEAGYQEA
;
A
#
# COMPACT_ATOMS: atom_id res chain seq x y z
N MET A 1 -18.31 -36.55 29.46
CA MET A 1 -19.00 -35.72 28.45
C MET A 1 -18.22 -34.43 28.26
N SER A 2 -17.04 -34.44 27.61
CA SER A 2 -16.10 -33.29 27.64
C SER A 2 -15.51 -32.92 26.27
N ASP A 3 -15.03 -33.89 25.49
CA ASP A 3 -14.28 -33.60 24.24
C ASP A 3 -15.07 -32.89 23.14
N GLN A 4 -16.38 -33.15 23.03
CA GLN A 4 -17.19 -32.57 21.96
C GLN A 4 -17.46 -31.08 22.19
N ALA A 5 -17.68 -30.68 23.45
CA ALA A 5 -17.86 -29.29 23.84
C ALA A 5 -16.56 -28.49 23.65
N GLU A 6 -15.41 -29.10 23.97
CA GLU A 6 -14.10 -28.48 23.77
C GLU A 6 -13.77 -28.29 22.27
N ARG A 7 -14.07 -29.30 21.43
CA ARG A 7 -13.94 -29.17 19.97
C ARG A 7 -14.84 -28.09 19.40
N GLN A 8 -16.07 -27.96 19.89
CA GLN A 8 -16.99 -26.89 19.46
C GLN A 8 -16.49 -25.51 19.89
N ARG A 9 -16.02 -25.37 21.13
CA ARG A 9 -15.41 -24.11 21.60
C ARG A 9 -14.20 -23.71 20.75
N LEU A 10 -13.29 -24.65 20.48
CA LEU A 10 -12.11 -24.39 19.64
C LEU A 10 -12.49 -24.03 18.20
N ALA A 11 -13.54 -24.63 17.64
CA ALA A 11 -14.04 -24.28 16.31
C ALA A 11 -14.61 -22.85 16.28
N ASP A 12 -15.36 -22.47 17.32
CA ASP A 12 -15.92 -21.11 17.45
C ASP A 12 -14.81 -20.06 17.64
N GLU A 13 -13.80 -20.36 18.47
CA GLU A 13 -12.62 -19.50 18.66
C GLU A 13 -11.84 -19.33 17.35
N LYS A 14 -11.60 -20.42 16.60
CA LYS A 14 -10.96 -20.37 15.26
C LYS A 14 -11.78 -19.56 14.26
N TRP A 15 -13.11 -19.69 14.27
CA TRP A 15 -13.98 -18.90 13.41
C TRP A 15 -13.89 -17.41 13.73
N LYS A 16 -14.00 -17.03 15.00
CA LYS A 16 -13.86 -15.64 15.47
C LYS A 16 -12.48 -15.05 15.10
N ALA A 17 -11.41 -15.82 15.28
CA ALA A 17 -10.06 -15.40 14.89
C ALA A 17 -9.92 -15.14 13.38
N ARG A 18 -10.54 -15.99 12.54
CA ARG A 18 -10.57 -15.78 11.08
C ARG A 18 -11.31 -14.50 10.69
N GLN A 19 -12.45 -14.23 11.32
CA GLN A 19 -13.23 -13.01 11.09
C GLN A 19 -12.43 -11.76 11.49
N ALA A 20 -11.81 -11.77 12.68
CA ALA A 20 -10.96 -10.68 13.13
C ALA A 20 -9.77 -10.44 12.19
N ARG A 21 -9.08 -11.52 11.77
CA ARG A 21 -7.98 -11.44 10.80
C ARG A 21 -8.42 -10.84 9.46
N HIS A 22 -9.60 -11.23 8.95
CA HIS A 22 -10.14 -10.66 7.72
C HIS A 22 -10.39 -9.15 7.83
N ILE A 23 -11.00 -8.71 8.94
CA ILE A 23 -11.26 -7.29 9.21
C ILE A 23 -9.94 -6.51 9.29
N THR A 24 -8.96 -7.02 10.03
CA THR A 24 -7.65 -6.37 10.17
C THR A 24 -6.92 -6.25 8.83
N PHE A 25 -6.91 -7.31 8.01
CA PHE A 25 -6.29 -7.24 6.70
C PHE A 25 -6.98 -6.27 5.76
N GLU A 26 -8.31 -6.22 5.80
CA GLU A 26 -9.10 -5.29 5.00
C GLU A 26 -8.82 -3.84 5.41
N GLN A 27 -8.80 -3.57 6.71
CA GLN A 27 -8.45 -2.24 7.24
C GLN A 27 -7.04 -1.83 6.81
N ARG A 28 -6.07 -2.75 6.89
CA ARG A 28 -4.69 -2.50 6.41
C ARG A 28 -4.66 -2.22 4.91
N ARG A 29 -5.36 -3.01 4.09
CA ARG A 29 -5.45 -2.77 2.64
C ARG A 29 -6.00 -1.37 2.36
N ARG A 30 -7.09 -0.98 3.02
CA ARG A 30 -7.72 0.35 2.87
C ARG A 30 -6.85 1.49 3.39
N ARG A 31 -6.07 1.27 4.45
CA ARG A 31 -5.09 2.25 4.93
C ARG A 31 -3.99 2.47 3.89
N ASN A 32 -3.38 1.39 3.40
CA ASN A 32 -2.32 1.47 2.39
C ASN A 32 -2.77 2.19 1.10
N ILE A 33 -4.03 1.96 0.68
CA ILE A 33 -4.62 2.67 -0.47
C ILE A 33 -4.72 4.18 -0.18
N ARG A 34 -5.24 4.58 0.99
CA ARG A 34 -5.36 5.99 1.37
C ARG A 34 -4.00 6.67 1.48
N ASP A 35 -3.03 6.03 2.12
CA ASP A 35 -1.66 6.54 2.23
C ASP A 35 -1.03 6.71 0.82
N GLY A 36 -1.40 5.85 -0.13
CA GLY A 36 -1.05 5.98 -1.54
C GLY A 36 -1.63 7.24 -2.19
N PHE A 37 -2.92 7.52 -1.97
CA PHE A 37 -3.58 8.74 -2.46
C PHE A 37 -3.01 10.01 -1.84
N GLU A 38 -2.67 9.98 -0.56
CA GLU A 38 -2.03 11.10 0.11
C GLU A 38 -0.67 11.42 -0.50
N ARG A 39 0.17 10.40 -0.76
CA ARG A 39 1.45 10.58 -1.47
C ARG A 39 1.25 11.13 -2.88
N LEU A 40 0.28 10.63 -3.64
CA LEU A 40 -0.02 11.15 -4.98
C LEU A 40 -0.43 12.62 -4.93
N SER A 41 -1.28 12.99 -3.98
CA SER A 41 -1.74 14.37 -3.80
C SER A 41 -0.63 15.36 -3.45
N ALA A 42 0.49 14.88 -2.88
CA ALA A 42 1.64 15.71 -2.54
C ALA A 42 2.60 15.94 -3.73
N ILE A 43 2.59 15.05 -4.72
CA ILE A 43 3.52 15.10 -5.87
C ILE A 43 2.85 15.72 -7.10
N VAL A 44 1.55 15.46 -7.29
CA VAL A 44 0.82 15.86 -8.49
C VAL A 44 0.34 17.30 -8.36
N PRO A 45 0.81 18.22 -9.23
CA PRO A 45 0.37 19.61 -9.21
C PRO A 45 -1.14 19.74 -9.37
N GLY A 46 -1.77 20.57 -8.52
CA GLY A 46 -3.21 20.80 -8.54
C GLY A 46 -4.05 19.73 -7.83
N ALA A 47 -3.42 18.68 -7.30
CA ALA A 47 -4.07 17.66 -6.47
C ALA A 47 -3.85 17.88 -4.96
N GLU A 48 -3.18 18.96 -4.55
CA GLU A 48 -2.79 19.20 -3.16
C GLU A 48 -4.02 19.30 -2.25
N GLY A 49 -4.00 18.57 -1.13
CA GLY A 49 -5.11 18.56 -0.17
C GLY A 49 -6.37 17.85 -0.65
N LYS A 50 -6.37 17.25 -1.86
CA LYS A 50 -7.52 16.55 -2.45
C LYS A 50 -7.45 15.02 -2.28
N ALA A 51 -6.70 14.51 -1.30
CA ALA A 51 -6.54 13.08 -1.07
C ALA A 51 -7.88 12.32 -0.89
N GLN A 52 -8.94 13.01 -0.45
CA GLN A 52 -10.29 12.45 -0.31
C GLN A 52 -11.08 12.37 -1.63
N CYS A 53 -10.63 13.06 -2.68
CA CYS A 53 -11.26 13.06 -4.00
C CYS A 53 -10.51 12.14 -4.97
N GLU A 54 -10.59 10.83 -4.74
CA GLU A 54 -9.82 9.80 -5.47
C GLU A 54 -9.86 9.98 -7.00
N SER A 55 -11.05 10.20 -7.57
CA SER A 55 -11.22 10.37 -9.03
C SER A 55 -10.51 11.62 -9.58
N VAL A 56 -10.46 12.69 -8.78
CA VAL A 56 -9.77 13.94 -9.13
C VAL A 56 -8.26 13.72 -9.09
N VAL A 57 -7.76 13.06 -8.04
CA VAL A 57 -6.33 12.73 -7.90
C VAL A 57 -5.87 11.86 -9.07
N LEU A 58 -6.60 10.79 -9.40
CA LEU A 58 -6.23 9.91 -10.53
C LEU A 58 -6.21 10.66 -11.86
N LYS A 59 -7.20 11.53 -12.11
CA LYS A 59 -7.24 12.33 -13.33
C LYS A 59 -6.03 13.26 -13.45
N HIS A 60 -5.75 14.06 -12.43
CA HIS A 60 -4.60 14.97 -12.43
C HIS A 60 -3.29 14.20 -12.53
N THR A 61 -3.21 13.00 -11.93
CA THR A 61 -2.03 12.14 -12.02
C THR A 61 -1.76 11.72 -13.46
N VAL A 62 -2.79 11.27 -14.19
CA VAL A 62 -2.64 10.87 -15.61
C VAL A 62 -2.25 12.06 -16.48
N ASP A 63 -2.90 13.21 -16.27
CA ASP A 63 -2.58 14.44 -17.00
C ASP A 63 -1.12 14.85 -16.75
N PHE A 64 -0.67 14.83 -15.49
CA PHE A 64 0.71 15.12 -15.12
C PHE A 64 1.71 14.14 -15.74
N ILE A 65 1.42 12.83 -15.75
CA ILE A 65 2.29 11.84 -16.42
C ILE A 65 2.45 12.17 -17.90
N HIS A 66 1.39 12.55 -18.61
CA HIS A 66 1.49 12.94 -20.01
C HIS A 66 2.34 14.20 -20.21
N GLU A 67 2.22 15.19 -19.33
CA GLU A 67 3.06 16.40 -19.37
C GLU A 67 4.53 16.08 -19.15
N GLN A 68 4.85 15.26 -18.14
CA GLN A 68 6.22 14.85 -17.84
C GLN A 68 6.86 14.04 -18.99
N LEU A 69 6.09 13.20 -19.67
CA LEU A 69 6.57 12.47 -20.86
C LEU A 69 6.88 13.43 -22.02
N LYS A 70 6.03 14.43 -22.27
CA LYS A 70 6.26 15.45 -23.31
C LYS A 70 7.48 16.31 -22.99
N GLU A 71 7.63 16.72 -21.73
CA GLU A 71 8.78 17.49 -21.25
C GLU A 71 10.07 16.70 -21.43
N ARG A 72 10.09 15.43 -21.02
CA ARG A 72 11.21 14.51 -21.27
C ARG A 72 11.58 14.46 -22.76
N GLU A 73 10.62 14.25 -23.65
CA GLU A 73 10.90 14.23 -25.10
C GLU A 73 11.47 15.56 -25.61
N ALA A 74 10.97 16.69 -25.12
CA ALA A 74 11.47 18.00 -25.50
C ALA A 74 12.92 18.19 -25.06
N LEU A 75 13.25 17.82 -23.81
CA LEU A 75 14.61 17.87 -23.27
C LEU A 75 15.58 16.99 -24.06
N ILE A 76 15.17 15.77 -24.41
CA ILE A 76 15.99 14.86 -25.23
C ILE A 76 16.29 15.49 -26.59
N ARG A 77 15.27 16.03 -27.27
CA ARG A 77 15.45 16.69 -28.57
C ARG A 77 16.37 17.91 -28.47
N GLU A 78 16.28 18.68 -27.39
CA GLU A 78 17.13 19.83 -27.15
C GLU A 78 18.61 19.43 -26.95
N LEU A 79 18.88 18.38 -26.17
CA LEU A 79 20.23 17.84 -25.98
C LEU A 79 20.81 17.30 -27.30
N GLU A 80 20.02 16.55 -28.05
CA GLU A 80 20.46 16.02 -29.35
C GLU A 80 20.71 17.13 -30.38
N ALA A 81 19.89 18.19 -30.37
CA ALA A 81 20.11 19.36 -31.22
C ALA A 81 21.41 20.10 -30.88
N ARG A 82 21.89 20.01 -29.63
CA ARG A 82 23.20 20.52 -29.20
C ARG A 82 24.36 19.58 -29.55
N GLY A 83 24.07 18.40 -30.12
CA GLY A 83 25.05 17.37 -30.46
C GLY A 83 25.40 16.46 -29.29
N GLU A 84 24.67 16.53 -28.17
CA GLU A 84 24.88 15.65 -27.03
C GLU A 84 24.19 14.30 -27.27
N THR A 85 24.86 13.21 -26.90
CA THR A 85 24.27 11.87 -27.01
C THR A 85 23.49 11.55 -25.74
N VAL A 86 22.18 11.37 -25.87
CA VAL A 86 21.35 10.88 -24.77
C VAL A 86 21.35 9.35 -24.75
N ASP A 87 21.46 8.75 -23.56
CA ASP A 87 21.38 7.31 -23.34
C ASP A 87 20.09 6.73 -23.96
N PRO A 88 20.17 5.69 -24.81
CA PRO A 88 19.00 5.01 -25.37
C PRO A 88 17.95 4.57 -24.34
N ALA A 89 18.36 4.18 -23.12
CA ALA A 89 17.43 3.81 -22.05
C ALA A 89 16.53 4.98 -21.61
N LEU A 90 17.04 6.20 -21.75
CA LEU A 90 16.30 7.44 -21.50
C LEU A 90 15.50 7.91 -22.72
N LYS A 91 15.49 7.18 -23.83
CA LYS A 91 14.66 7.48 -25.01
C LYS A 91 13.45 6.56 -25.06
N THR A 92 13.65 5.27 -24.80
CA THR A 92 12.57 4.29 -24.71
C THR A 92 11.57 4.71 -23.63
N GLY A 93 10.32 4.96 -24.00
CA GLY A 93 9.28 5.23 -23.00
C GLY A 93 9.10 4.01 -22.10
N TYR A 94 8.85 4.21 -20.80
CA TYR A 94 8.60 3.14 -19.82
C TYR A 94 7.48 2.13 -20.22
N LEU A 95 6.75 2.39 -21.31
CA LEU A 95 5.73 1.52 -21.89
C LEU A 95 6.28 0.34 -22.70
N GLU A 96 7.57 0.31 -23.03
CA GLU A 96 8.20 -0.82 -23.75
C GLU A 96 8.99 -1.79 -22.83
N GLY A 97 9.00 -1.56 -21.52
CA GLY A 97 9.51 -2.51 -20.51
C GLY A 97 8.52 -3.66 -20.27
N PRO A 98 8.99 -4.82 -19.76
CA PRO A 98 8.18 -6.04 -19.72
C PRO A 98 6.85 -5.80 -18.99
N ARG A 99 5.74 -6.00 -19.70
CA ARG A 99 4.35 -6.13 -19.18
C ARG A 99 4.18 -7.38 -18.30
N SER A 100 5.18 -7.67 -17.48
CA SER A 100 5.11 -8.61 -16.39
C SER A 100 4.97 -7.78 -15.13
N LEU A 101 3.78 -7.20 -14.93
CA LEU A 101 3.27 -7.10 -13.57
C LEU A 101 3.07 -8.56 -13.15
N ALA A 102 4.15 -9.21 -12.71
CA ALA A 102 3.99 -10.34 -11.81
C ALA A 102 3.10 -9.78 -10.71
N VAL A 103 1.90 -10.34 -10.57
CA VAL A 103 1.09 -10.11 -9.39
C VAL A 103 1.95 -10.69 -8.27
N LEU A 104 2.78 -9.83 -7.68
CA LEU A 104 3.63 -10.20 -6.57
C LEU A 104 2.70 -10.82 -5.54
N GLU A 105 3.03 -12.02 -5.08
CA GLU A 105 2.35 -12.58 -3.93
C GLU A 105 2.46 -11.56 -2.79
N ILE A 106 1.45 -11.46 -1.93
CA ILE A 106 1.37 -10.42 -0.88
C ILE A 106 2.68 -10.31 -0.07
N ASP A 107 3.40 -11.42 0.03
CA ASP A 107 4.62 -11.62 0.79
C ASP A 107 5.89 -11.06 0.08
N GLU A 108 5.78 -10.65 -1.19
CA GLU A 108 6.87 -10.12 -2.02
C GLU A 108 6.88 -8.59 -2.14
N ILE A 109 5.94 -7.88 -1.50
CA ILE A 109 5.85 -6.41 -1.57
C ILE A 109 6.90 -5.76 -0.64
N PRO A 110 7.85 -4.95 -1.15
CA PRO A 110 8.85 -4.27 -0.30
C PRO A 110 8.19 -3.36 0.74
N GLY A 111 8.50 -3.57 2.02
CA GLY A 111 7.88 -2.85 3.14
C GLY A 111 6.59 -3.47 3.67
N TYR A 112 6.11 -4.56 3.07
CA TYR A 112 5.09 -5.42 3.68
C TYR A 112 5.74 -6.20 4.83
N GLN A 113 5.52 -5.75 6.05
CA GLN A 113 5.72 -6.60 7.22
C GLN A 113 4.45 -7.43 7.37
N GLU A 114 4.59 -8.76 7.28
CA GLU A 114 3.62 -9.63 7.94
C GLU A 114 3.44 -9.09 9.35
N ALA A 115 2.20 -8.99 9.82
CA ALA A 115 2.02 -8.93 11.25
C ALA A 115 2.72 -10.19 11.76
N GLY A 116 3.83 -10.02 12.47
CA GLY A 116 4.47 -11.13 13.16
C GLY A 116 3.42 -11.86 13.98
N PRO A 117 3.68 -13.07 14.47
CA PRO A 117 2.72 -13.87 15.22
C PRO A 117 2.40 -13.28 16.61
N SER A 118 2.02 -12.00 16.71
CA SER A 118 1.55 -11.31 17.91
C SER A 118 0.12 -11.70 18.30
N GLY A 119 -0.40 -12.80 17.75
CA GLY A 119 -1.64 -13.42 18.23
C GLY A 119 -1.51 -14.92 18.55
N GLN A 120 -0.37 -15.56 18.27
CA GLN A 120 -0.19 -17.00 18.52
C GLN A 120 0.87 -17.30 19.58
N ALA A 121 1.89 -16.45 19.76
CA ALA A 121 2.91 -16.67 20.79
C ALA A 121 2.43 -16.32 22.22
N ALA A 122 1.45 -15.43 22.38
CA ALA A 122 0.98 -14.98 23.70
C ALA A 122 0.04 -15.97 24.43
N LEU A 123 -0.30 -17.11 23.81
CA LEU A 123 -1.17 -18.13 24.43
C LEU A 123 -0.40 -19.32 25.02
N GLU A 124 0.91 -19.45 24.77
CA GLU A 124 1.71 -20.58 25.28
C GLU A 124 2.62 -20.24 26.48
N THR A 125 2.90 -18.98 26.74
CA THR A 125 3.63 -18.57 27.96
C THR A 125 2.74 -17.64 28.77
N GLY A 126 2.25 -18.13 29.91
CA GLY A 126 1.45 -17.38 30.88
C GLY A 126 2.24 -16.27 31.56
N GLU A 127 2.76 -15.31 30.79
CA GLU A 127 3.42 -14.12 31.27
C GLU A 127 2.59 -12.91 30.83
N THR A 128 1.99 -12.26 31.82
CA THR A 128 1.30 -10.98 31.70
C THR A 128 2.31 -9.90 31.30
N GLY A 129 2.48 -9.70 30.00
CA GLY A 129 3.20 -8.56 29.44
C GLY A 129 2.28 -7.33 29.42
N GLU A 130 2.75 -6.26 30.07
CA GLU A 130 2.07 -4.99 30.26
C GLU A 130 1.39 -4.46 29.00
N THR A 131 0.12 -4.10 29.15
CA THR A 131 -0.64 -3.32 28.17
C THR A 131 0.02 -1.97 27.98
N GLY A 132 0.81 -1.82 26.92
CA GLY A 132 1.17 -0.52 26.39
C GLY A 132 -0.11 0.17 25.94
N GLU A 133 -0.55 1.14 26.75
CA GLU A 133 -1.64 2.06 26.43
C GLU A 133 -1.33 2.75 25.09
N ILE A 134 -2.04 2.37 24.03
CA ILE A 134 -2.15 3.24 22.86
C ILE A 134 -3.27 4.21 23.21
N GLU A 135 -2.89 5.38 23.74
CA GLU A 135 -3.79 6.52 23.96
C GLU A 135 -4.63 6.75 22.71
N ALA A 136 -5.94 6.52 22.84
CA ALA A 136 -6.93 6.83 21.84
C ALA A 136 -7.14 8.37 21.79
N GLY A 137 -6.24 9.06 21.09
CA GLY A 137 -6.43 10.45 20.69
C GLY A 137 -7.37 10.56 19.49
N TYR A 138 -8.66 10.26 19.66
CA TYR A 138 -9.72 10.72 18.74
C TYR A 138 -10.33 11.98 19.35
N GLN A 139 -9.93 13.16 18.86
CA GLN A 139 -10.72 14.37 19.08
C GLN A 139 -11.83 14.40 18.02
N GLU A 140 -13.07 14.42 18.50
CA GLU A 140 -14.25 14.75 17.69
C GLU A 140 -14.12 16.21 17.18
N ALA A 141 -14.36 16.39 15.89
CA ALA A 141 -14.69 17.67 15.27
C ALA A 141 -15.91 17.46 14.36
#